data_AF-A0A3D2CC15-F1
#
_entry.id   AF-A0A3D2CC15-F1
#
_cell.length_a   1.000
_cell.length_b   1.000
_cell.length_c   1.000
_cell.angle_alpha   90.00
_cell.angle_beta   90.00
_cell.angle_gamma   90.00
#
_symmetry.space_group_name_H-M   'P 1'
#
loop_
_entity.id
_entity.type
_entity.pdbx_description
1 polymer ?
#
loop_
_entity_poly.entity_id
_entity_poly.type
_entity_poly.pdbx_seq_one_letter_code
_entity_poly.pdbx_strand_id
1 'polypeptide(L)'
;MFDVSGSSVFASDPAQLCCMLNRSAVGEVLASLNPTVNFQVGDLKRVPLIPMQGASDIIATLHHAFAVHESHRETSVTFRRPGPSPWRYAQEWARTAVDRPPHAPLPPYIEQLDSESSADHLSFAFGRALGRFEPAASPADAVLPHGLLLLDRTQSTPDAGDDLGHPGCAALHRVWAHHRNTLGTERITLRDYLALEFFSKVHEPMYERRPIYWPLSSAHRTFVAWIHIHRFDAHTVPTLLRRLHEVRTRLEQSTPPSDSERSLRSPRTRTPHAELRSFIDQIEQCAQRGPPPTSPDPQRCVPRARDREFELHLDDGVRINSATLWPLLLPQWKAPRTWWTELASPRTRRDWSHAARRYWPQRVEDHCAKEPSLSVRHGCFWRYHPARAWACELRLQAEFGRAVRIEESPHTHADGSTSSDHATLRARYLAAHPEEALAAVEREVHRRVAQGTHASSVHAFRLYEATLARDHPEAVRRLEARISERYGVAFQVHTPDGHGGPV
;
A
#
# COMPACT_ATOMS: atom_id res chain seq x y z
N MET A 1 2.22 -17.35 19.72
CA MET A 1 2.79 -16.27 20.55
C MET A 1 1.80 -15.11 20.47
N PHE A 2 0.86 -15.05 21.40
CA PHE A 2 -0.02 -13.89 21.55
C PHE A 2 0.72 -12.95 22.50
N ASP A 3 1.23 -11.85 21.95
CA ASP A 3 1.65 -10.73 22.78
C ASP A 3 0.38 -10.07 23.34
N VAL A 4 0.39 -9.72 24.63
CA VAL A 4 -0.69 -9.07 25.38
C VAL A 4 -0.87 -7.59 24.92
N SER A 5 -0.07 -7.16 23.95
CA SER A 5 -0.18 -5.88 23.24
C SER A 5 -1.47 -5.80 22.41
N GLY A 6 -2.39 -4.91 22.83
CA GLY A 6 -3.66 -4.65 22.12
C GLY A 6 -4.91 -4.69 23.00
N SER A 7 -4.77 -4.67 24.33
CA SER A 7 -5.93 -4.62 25.22
C SER A 7 -6.71 -3.30 25.07
N SER A 8 -8.02 -3.41 24.82
CA SER A 8 -8.94 -2.27 24.67
C SER A 8 -9.81 -2.10 25.92
N VAL A 9 -10.08 -0.84 26.29
CA VAL A 9 -11.05 -0.49 27.33
C VAL A 9 -12.27 0.14 26.68
N PHE A 10 -13.46 -0.37 27.01
CA PHE A 10 -14.73 0.17 26.55
C PHE A 10 -15.44 0.81 27.74
N ALA A 11 -15.76 2.09 27.63
CA ALA A 11 -16.50 2.85 28.63
C ALA A 11 -17.82 3.35 28.08
N SER A 12 -18.80 3.53 28.96
CA SER A 12 -20.07 4.19 28.64
C SER A 12 -19.87 5.66 28.26
N ASP A 13 -18.86 6.31 28.83
CA ASP A 13 -18.41 7.66 28.47
C ASP A 13 -16.92 7.64 28.08
N PRO A 14 -16.62 7.47 26.78
CA PRO A 14 -15.24 7.47 26.29
C PRO A 14 -14.51 8.81 26.52
N ALA A 15 -15.22 9.94 26.52
CA ALA A 15 -14.61 11.25 26.68
C ALA A 15 -14.08 11.44 28.11
N GLN A 16 -14.87 11.05 29.11
CA GLN A 16 -14.46 11.02 30.52
C GLN A 16 -13.25 10.14 30.73
N LEU A 17 -13.32 8.89 30.25
CA LEU A 17 -12.23 7.94 30.41
C LEU A 17 -10.95 8.45 29.74
N CYS A 18 -11.04 8.94 28.50
CA CYS A 18 -9.89 9.46 27.75
C CYS A 18 -9.23 10.64 28.49
N CYS A 19 -10.01 11.63 28.91
CA CYS A 19 -9.46 12.78 29.62
C CYS A 19 -8.84 12.39 30.96
N MET A 20 -9.50 11.51 31.72
CA MET A 20 -9.01 11.04 33.01
C MET A 20 -7.68 10.30 32.87
N LEU A 21 -7.55 9.40 31.89
CA LEU A 21 -6.32 8.65 31.64
C LEU A 21 -5.14 9.52 31.18
N ASN A 22 -5.41 10.74 30.70
CA ASN A 22 -4.40 11.72 30.31
C ASN A 22 -4.04 12.71 31.43
N ARG A 23 -4.54 12.53 32.65
CA ARG A 23 -4.14 13.34 33.81
C ARG A 23 -2.81 12.86 34.38
N SER A 24 -1.95 13.81 34.75
CA SER A 24 -0.65 13.53 35.38
C SER A 24 -0.80 12.72 36.68
N ALA A 25 -1.78 13.04 37.53
CA ALA A 25 -2.08 12.30 38.76
C ALA A 25 -2.45 10.82 38.51
N VAL A 26 -3.11 10.49 37.40
CA VAL A 26 -3.40 9.10 37.04
C VAL A 26 -2.12 8.37 36.61
N GLY A 27 -1.23 9.07 35.91
CA GLY A 27 0.11 8.56 35.60
C GLY A 27 0.91 8.20 36.86
N GLU A 28 0.88 9.04 37.89
CA GLU A 28 1.54 8.80 39.19
C GLU A 28 0.96 7.58 39.92
N VAL A 29 -0.37 7.45 39.94
CA VAL A 29 -1.07 6.30 40.54
C VAL A 29 -0.69 5.01 39.79
N LEU A 30 -0.74 5.02 38.46
CA LEU A 30 -0.40 3.86 37.65
C LEU A 30 1.06 3.44 37.84
N ALA A 31 1.99 4.40 37.86
CA ALA A 31 3.41 4.14 38.15
C ALA A 31 3.63 3.55 39.55
N SER A 32 2.80 3.94 40.54
CA SER A 32 2.85 3.39 41.89
C SER A 32 2.27 1.97 41.98
N LEU A 33 1.23 1.67 41.19
CA LEU A 33 0.60 0.34 41.12
C LEU A 33 1.44 -0.67 40.34
N ASN A 34 2.14 -0.21 39.31
CA ASN A 34 3.01 -1.00 38.46
C ASN A 34 4.16 -0.11 37.96
N PRO A 35 5.39 -0.27 38.47
CA PRO A 35 6.52 0.59 38.10
C PRO A 35 7.09 0.29 36.70
N THR A 36 6.52 -0.67 35.97
CA THR A 36 6.93 -0.97 34.59
C THR A 36 6.20 -0.08 33.59
N VAL A 37 6.76 0.04 32.38
CA VAL A 37 6.16 0.82 31.28
C VAL A 37 4.87 0.15 30.73
N ASN A 38 4.65 -1.13 31.04
CA ASN A 38 3.58 -1.94 30.44
C ASN A 38 2.41 -2.15 31.42
N PHE A 39 1.55 -1.13 31.53
CA PHE A 39 0.32 -1.22 32.33
C PHE A 39 -0.63 -2.29 31.77
N GLN A 40 -1.16 -3.14 32.66
CA GLN A 40 -2.12 -4.19 32.32
C GLN A 40 -3.56 -3.69 32.51
N VAL A 41 -4.54 -4.36 31.90
CA VAL A 41 -5.98 -4.04 32.09
C VAL A 41 -6.38 -4.07 33.57
N GLY A 42 -5.79 -4.99 34.34
CA GLY A 42 -5.99 -5.06 35.79
C GLY A 42 -5.46 -3.85 36.55
N ASP A 43 -4.44 -3.16 36.03
CA ASP A 43 -3.89 -1.94 36.63
C ASP A 43 -4.85 -0.77 36.40
N LEU A 44 -5.33 -0.61 35.17
CA LEU A 44 -6.32 0.41 34.82
C LEU A 44 -7.64 0.26 35.59
N LYS A 45 -8.10 -0.97 35.85
CA LYS A 45 -9.30 -1.23 36.67
C LYS A 45 -9.19 -0.73 38.11
N ARG A 46 -7.97 -0.56 38.63
CA ARG A 46 -7.71 -0.09 40.00
C ARG A 46 -7.63 1.43 40.10
N VAL A 47 -7.60 2.14 38.97
CA VAL A 47 -7.59 3.61 38.95
C VAL A 47 -8.99 4.12 39.31
N PRO A 48 -9.12 5.01 40.32
CA PRO A 48 -10.41 5.59 40.65
C PRO A 48 -10.93 6.47 39.51
N LEU A 49 -12.18 6.24 39.09
CA LEU A 49 -12.85 7.10 38.12
C LEU A 49 -13.32 8.38 38.81
N ILE A 50 -12.66 9.50 38.50
CA ILE A 50 -13.05 10.82 39.01
C ILE A 50 -13.73 11.59 37.86
N PRO A 51 -15.05 11.84 37.93
CA PRO A 51 -15.76 12.59 36.90
C PRO A 51 -15.16 13.97 36.68
N MET A 52 -14.91 14.32 35.42
CA MET A 52 -14.35 15.61 35.03
C MET A 52 -15.38 16.42 34.25
N GLN A 53 -15.75 17.59 34.76
CA GLN A 53 -16.63 18.50 34.02
C GLN A 53 -15.96 18.94 32.69
N GLY A 54 -16.73 19.16 31.63
CA GLY A 54 -16.20 19.64 30.34
C GLY A 54 -15.31 18.65 29.57
N ALA A 55 -15.31 17.35 29.93
CA ALA A 55 -14.58 16.32 29.17
C ALA A 55 -15.04 16.26 27.69
N SER A 56 -16.34 16.35 27.47
CA SER A 56 -16.93 16.40 26.12
C SER A 56 -16.44 17.62 25.34
N ASP A 57 -16.30 18.79 25.97
CA ASP A 57 -15.84 20.03 25.33
C ASP A 57 -14.35 19.94 24.95
N ILE A 58 -13.52 19.36 25.82
CA ILE A 58 -12.10 19.10 25.55
C ILE A 58 -11.95 18.20 24.33
N ILE A 59 -12.66 17.07 24.33
CA ILE A 59 -12.61 16.10 23.24
C ILE A 59 -13.16 16.71 21.94
N ALA A 60 -14.26 17.46 21.99
CA ALA A 60 -14.80 18.17 20.83
C ALA A 60 -13.80 19.19 20.24
N THR A 61 -13.11 19.95 21.10
CA THR A 61 -12.09 20.92 20.69
C THR A 61 -10.91 20.22 20.01
N LEU A 62 -10.42 19.12 20.60
CA LEU A 62 -9.36 18.30 20.00
C LEU A 62 -9.78 17.70 18.66
N HIS A 63 -11.00 17.17 18.56
CA HIS A 63 -11.51 16.65 17.28
C HIS A 63 -11.58 17.71 16.20
N HIS A 64 -12.03 18.93 16.53
CA HIS A 64 -12.05 20.04 15.59
C HIS A 64 -10.63 20.42 15.13
N ALA A 65 -9.72 20.64 16.07
CA ALA A 65 -8.33 21.00 15.77
C ALA A 65 -7.61 19.91 14.96
N PHE A 66 -7.83 18.64 15.30
CA PHE A 66 -7.31 17.50 14.57
C PHE A 66 -7.85 17.43 13.14
N ALA A 67 -9.17 17.63 12.95
CA ALA A 67 -9.78 17.63 11.63
C ALA A 67 -9.22 18.75 10.73
N VAL A 68 -8.99 19.95 11.28
CA VAL A 68 -8.34 21.06 10.56
C VAL A 68 -6.91 20.67 10.18
N HIS A 69 -6.13 20.16 11.12
CA HIS A 69 -4.75 19.70 10.88
C HIS A 69 -4.66 18.64 9.79
N GLU A 70 -5.50 17.60 9.87
CA GLU A 70 -5.56 16.54 8.87
C GLU A 70 -6.00 17.06 7.50
N SER A 71 -6.86 18.08 7.44
CA SER A 71 -7.22 18.71 6.16
C SER A 71 -6.06 19.47 5.50
N HIS A 72 -5.00 19.77 6.27
CA HIS A 72 -3.79 20.46 5.79
C HIS A 72 -2.56 19.56 5.60
N ARG A 73 -2.64 18.27 5.98
CA ARG A 73 -1.55 17.30 5.79
C ARG A 73 -1.70 16.53 4.49
N GLU A 74 -0.74 16.67 3.56
CA GLU A 74 -0.81 16.07 2.21
C GLU A 74 -1.02 14.53 2.20
N THR A 75 -0.52 13.84 3.22
CA THR A 75 -0.65 12.38 3.36
C THR A 75 -1.95 11.93 4.02
N SER A 76 -2.79 12.87 4.46
CA SER A 76 -4.10 12.58 5.05
C SER A 76 -5.15 12.26 4.00
N VAL A 77 -6.08 11.38 4.33
CA VAL A 77 -7.25 11.06 3.49
C VAL A 77 -8.24 12.23 3.42
N THR A 78 -8.21 13.15 4.38
CA THR A 78 -9.07 14.35 4.42
C THR A 78 -8.39 15.60 3.88
N PHE A 79 -7.19 15.45 3.32
CA PHE A 79 -6.40 16.57 2.81
C PHE A 79 -7.18 17.38 1.76
N ARG A 80 -7.05 18.71 1.84
CA ARG A 80 -7.65 19.65 0.88
C ARG A 80 -6.60 20.52 0.24
N ARG A 81 -5.76 21.16 1.07
CA ARG A 81 -4.67 22.05 0.68
C ARG A 81 -3.77 22.29 1.88
N PRO A 82 -2.50 22.68 1.70
CA PRO A 82 -1.66 23.13 2.80
C PRO A 82 -2.27 24.35 3.50
N GLY A 83 -2.05 24.45 4.81
CA GLY A 83 -2.59 25.52 5.63
C GLY A 83 -2.09 25.45 7.08
N PRO A 84 -2.43 26.45 7.90
CA PRO A 84 -1.95 26.55 9.27
C PRO A 84 -2.63 25.50 10.15
N SER A 85 -1.97 25.07 11.21
CA SER A 85 -2.47 23.99 12.07
C SER A 85 -2.64 24.46 13.52
N PRO A 86 -3.82 24.28 14.14
CA PRO A 86 -4.00 24.53 15.57
C PRO A 86 -3.56 23.36 16.46
N TRP A 87 -3.18 22.23 15.87
CA TRP A 87 -3.10 20.95 16.58
C TRP A 87 -2.11 20.92 17.75
N ARG A 88 -0.90 21.46 17.56
CA ARG A 88 0.10 21.49 18.64
C ARG A 88 -0.43 22.24 19.87
N TYR A 89 -0.98 23.43 19.66
CA TYR A 89 -1.52 24.22 20.75
C TYR A 89 -2.78 23.58 21.36
N ALA A 90 -3.66 22.97 20.56
CA ALA A 90 -4.81 22.24 21.07
C ALA A 90 -4.39 21.09 22.01
N GLN A 91 -3.30 20.38 21.70
CA GLN A 91 -2.73 19.36 22.58
C GLN A 91 -2.17 19.95 23.90
N GLU A 92 -1.46 21.08 23.82
CA GLU A 92 -0.93 21.79 24.99
C GLU A 92 -2.05 22.32 25.90
N TRP A 93 -3.08 22.93 25.31
CA TRP A 93 -4.29 23.38 26.00
C TRP A 93 -5.01 22.21 26.66
N ALA A 94 -5.24 21.11 25.95
CA ALA A 94 -5.95 19.95 26.48
C ALA A 94 -5.20 19.32 27.67
N ARG A 95 -3.87 19.23 27.61
CA ARG A 95 -3.04 18.78 28.73
C ARG A 95 -3.26 19.65 29.96
N THR A 96 -3.25 20.97 29.78
CA THR A 96 -3.53 21.93 30.85
C THR A 96 -4.97 21.79 31.37
N ALA A 97 -5.92 21.55 30.47
CA ALA A 97 -7.33 21.43 30.80
C ALA A 97 -7.64 20.18 31.65
N VAL A 98 -7.02 19.04 31.37
CA VAL A 98 -7.22 17.80 32.15
C VAL A 98 -6.51 17.83 33.51
N ASP A 99 -5.39 18.55 33.61
CA ASP A 99 -4.60 18.69 34.84
C ASP A 99 -5.02 19.88 35.73
N ARG A 100 -6.11 20.56 35.38
CA ARG A 100 -6.60 21.68 36.17
C ARG A 100 -7.00 21.26 37.60
N PRO A 101 -6.96 22.19 38.59
CA PRO A 101 -7.38 21.89 39.94
C PRO A 101 -8.84 21.40 40.02
N PRO A 102 -9.20 20.57 41.01
CA PRO A 102 -10.57 20.17 41.25
C PRO A 102 -11.51 21.38 41.33
N HIS A 103 -12.66 21.29 40.67
CA HIS A 103 -13.68 22.36 40.60
C HIS A 103 -13.27 23.66 39.89
N ALA A 104 -12.06 23.75 39.34
CA ALA A 104 -11.68 24.87 38.49
C ALA A 104 -12.47 24.83 37.16
N PRO A 105 -12.92 25.99 36.64
CA PRO A 105 -13.58 26.06 35.34
C PRO A 105 -12.62 25.61 34.23
N LEU A 106 -13.19 25.14 33.12
CA LEU A 106 -12.41 24.81 31.93
C LEU A 106 -11.71 26.09 31.40
N PRO A 107 -10.39 26.07 31.18
CA PRO A 107 -9.69 27.22 30.62
C PRO A 107 -10.21 27.51 29.20
N PRO A 108 -10.39 28.79 28.82
CA PRO A 108 -10.86 29.12 27.48
C PRO A 108 -9.88 28.61 26.41
N TYR A 109 -10.40 28.02 25.35
CA TYR A 109 -9.61 27.69 24.17
C TYR A 109 -9.54 28.91 23.25
N ILE A 110 -8.36 29.51 23.14
CA ILE A 110 -8.06 30.59 22.18
C ILE A 110 -7.11 29.99 21.16
N GLU A 111 -7.58 29.79 19.94
CA GLU A 111 -6.81 29.13 18.89
C GLU A 111 -5.47 29.83 18.63
N GLN A 112 -4.41 29.02 18.56
CA GLN A 112 -3.09 29.45 18.11
C GLN A 112 -2.65 28.56 16.96
N LEU A 113 -2.24 29.19 15.87
CA LEU A 113 -1.89 28.53 14.63
C LEU A 113 -0.38 28.41 14.48
N ASP A 114 0.09 27.21 14.15
CA ASP A 114 1.47 26.99 13.72
C ASP A 114 1.70 27.55 12.31
N SER A 115 2.96 27.94 12.03
CA SER A 115 3.36 28.48 10.73
C SER A 115 3.24 27.45 9.60
N GLU A 116 2.84 27.91 8.42
CA GLU A 116 2.70 27.06 7.24
C GLU A 116 4.04 26.65 6.62
N SER A 117 4.17 25.37 6.27
CA SER A 117 5.36 24.85 5.58
C SER A 117 5.38 25.31 4.12
N SER A 118 6.43 26.03 3.74
CA SER A 118 6.67 26.44 2.35
C SER A 118 6.88 25.24 1.41
N ALA A 119 7.43 24.14 1.93
CA ALA A 119 7.62 22.91 1.17
C ALA A 119 6.29 22.21 0.86
N ASP A 120 5.31 22.30 1.77
CA ASP A 120 3.99 21.68 1.59
C ASP A 120 3.21 22.39 0.48
N HIS A 121 3.26 23.73 0.44
CA HIS A 121 2.71 24.53 -0.66
C HIS A 121 3.30 24.15 -2.01
N LEU A 122 4.62 23.99 -2.09
CA LEU A 122 5.30 23.59 -3.31
C LEU A 122 4.95 22.16 -3.74
N SER A 123 4.95 21.22 -2.78
CA SER A 123 4.56 19.82 -3.02
C SER A 123 3.12 19.72 -3.51
N PHE A 124 2.20 20.47 -2.91
CA PHE A 124 0.81 20.55 -3.34
C PHE A 124 0.67 21.09 -4.76
N ALA A 125 1.34 22.21 -5.07
CA ALA A 125 1.32 22.78 -6.42
C ALA A 125 1.92 21.82 -7.46
N PHE A 126 2.97 21.09 -7.08
CA PHE A 126 3.58 20.09 -7.95
C PHE A 126 2.63 18.89 -8.16
N GLY A 127 1.97 18.44 -7.11
CA GLY A 127 0.94 17.42 -7.18
C GLY A 127 -0.24 17.81 -8.06
N ARG A 128 -0.66 19.08 -8.06
CA ARG A 128 -1.65 19.61 -9.00
C ARG A 128 -1.17 19.54 -10.44
N ALA A 129 0.06 19.97 -10.72
CA ALA A 129 0.64 19.90 -12.06
C ALA A 129 0.70 18.45 -12.58
N LEU A 130 1.05 17.48 -11.72
CA LEU A 130 1.06 16.04 -12.04
C LEU A 130 -0.34 15.40 -11.99
N GLY A 131 -1.38 16.16 -11.68
CA GLY A 131 -2.77 15.69 -11.70
C GLY A 131 -3.16 14.76 -10.57
N ARG A 132 -2.52 14.88 -9.40
CA ARG A 132 -2.90 14.19 -8.17
C ARG A 132 -4.07 14.87 -7.45
N PHE A 133 -4.07 16.20 -7.40
CA PHE A 133 -5.15 16.97 -6.79
C PHE A 133 -6.03 17.57 -7.87
N GLU A 134 -7.33 17.69 -7.59
CA GLU A 134 -8.26 18.27 -8.56
C GLU A 134 -7.81 19.67 -9.00
N PRO A 135 -7.88 19.99 -10.30
CA PRO A 135 -7.65 21.35 -10.76
C PRO A 135 -8.74 22.24 -10.14
N ALA A 136 -8.40 23.45 -9.70
CA ALA A 136 -9.43 24.44 -9.43
C ALA A 136 -10.23 24.67 -10.72
N ALA A 137 -11.48 25.12 -10.62
CA ALA A 137 -12.42 25.23 -11.74
C ALA A 137 -11.99 26.13 -12.94
N SER A 138 -10.76 26.65 -12.96
CA SER A 138 -10.23 27.54 -13.99
C SER A 138 -9.47 26.78 -15.09
N PRO A 139 -9.67 27.12 -16.38
CA PRO A 139 -8.96 26.50 -17.52
C PRO A 139 -7.44 26.75 -17.53
N ALA A 140 -6.92 27.68 -16.73
CA ALA A 140 -5.47 27.93 -16.58
C ALA A 140 -4.74 26.85 -15.77
N ASP A 141 -5.47 25.92 -15.13
CA ASP A 141 -4.92 24.84 -14.31
C ASP A 141 -4.89 23.49 -15.07
N ALA A 142 -4.50 23.53 -16.34
CA ALA A 142 -4.42 22.36 -17.20
C ALA A 142 -3.39 21.35 -16.66
N VAL A 143 -3.81 20.14 -16.31
CA VAL A 143 -2.91 19.09 -15.80
C VAL A 143 -1.91 18.64 -16.87
N LEU A 144 -0.68 18.29 -16.48
CA LEU A 144 0.30 17.72 -17.39
C LEU A 144 -0.19 16.39 -17.98
N PRO A 145 -0.04 16.15 -19.29
CA PRO A 145 -0.41 14.88 -19.92
C PRO A 145 0.25 13.70 -19.21
N HIS A 146 -0.54 12.65 -18.93
CA HIS A 146 -0.12 11.42 -18.23
C HIS A 146 0.51 11.63 -16.83
N GLY A 147 0.37 12.82 -16.22
CA GLY A 147 1.03 13.11 -14.94
C GLY A 147 2.56 12.98 -15.03
N LEU A 148 3.13 13.33 -16.20
CA LEU A 148 4.54 13.24 -16.53
C LEU A 148 5.14 14.63 -16.70
N LEU A 149 6.23 14.90 -15.98
CA LEU A 149 7.03 16.12 -16.12
C LEU A 149 8.50 15.76 -16.39
N LEU A 150 8.99 16.10 -17.59
CA LEU A 150 10.38 15.91 -17.99
C LEU A 150 11.15 17.22 -17.81
N LEU A 151 12.16 17.18 -16.96
CA LEU A 151 13.14 18.23 -16.77
C LEU A 151 14.34 18.00 -17.67
N ASP A 152 14.77 19.04 -18.37
CA ASP A 152 15.97 19.07 -19.19
C ASP A 152 16.88 20.22 -18.75
N ARG A 153 17.92 19.89 -17.99
CA ARG A 153 18.86 20.88 -17.44
C ARG A 153 19.89 21.37 -18.45
N THR A 154 19.83 20.91 -19.70
CA THR A 154 20.64 21.47 -20.79
C THR A 154 20.02 22.74 -21.38
N GLN A 155 18.74 23.01 -21.08
CA GLN A 155 18.03 24.18 -21.59
C GLN A 155 18.60 25.48 -21.02
N SER A 156 18.84 26.45 -21.91
CA SER A 156 19.33 27.78 -21.58
C SER A 156 18.25 28.69 -20.99
N THR A 157 16.97 28.48 -21.34
CA THR A 157 15.84 29.19 -20.75
C THR A 157 15.51 28.60 -19.38
N PRO A 158 15.68 29.37 -18.29
CA PRO A 158 15.31 28.90 -16.96
C PRO A 158 13.82 28.59 -16.93
N ASP A 159 13.46 27.43 -16.39
CA ASP A 159 12.09 27.11 -15.98
C ASP A 159 10.98 27.16 -17.06
N ALA A 160 11.34 27.33 -18.35
CA ALA A 160 10.39 27.37 -19.48
C ALA A 160 10.82 26.59 -20.74
N GLY A 161 12.07 26.13 -20.84
CA GLY A 161 12.60 25.39 -22.01
C GLY A 161 12.24 23.91 -22.09
N ASP A 162 11.60 23.39 -21.05
CA ASP A 162 11.15 22.02 -20.87
C ASP A 162 9.68 22.02 -20.39
N ASP A 163 9.22 20.93 -19.76
CA ASP A 163 7.81 20.84 -19.34
C ASP A 163 7.37 21.85 -18.30
N LEU A 164 8.32 22.51 -17.63
CA LEU A 164 7.99 23.61 -16.75
C LEU A 164 7.36 24.79 -17.51
N GLY A 165 7.57 24.89 -18.83
CA GLY A 165 6.88 25.87 -19.68
C GLY A 165 5.41 25.56 -19.96
N HIS A 166 4.92 24.37 -19.61
CA HIS A 166 3.51 24.00 -19.83
C HIS A 166 2.58 24.85 -18.95
N PRO A 167 1.39 25.28 -19.44
CA PRO A 167 0.45 26.09 -18.66
C PRO A 167 0.08 25.49 -17.29
N GLY A 168 0.04 24.16 -17.20
CA GLY A 168 -0.17 23.42 -15.95
C GLY A 168 0.82 23.68 -14.82
N CYS A 169 2.01 24.15 -15.17
CA CYS A 169 3.05 24.50 -14.20
C CYS A 169 2.94 25.95 -13.71
N ALA A 170 1.98 26.74 -14.21
CA ALA A 170 1.84 28.16 -13.85
C ALA A 170 1.63 28.37 -12.34
N ALA A 171 0.80 27.54 -11.70
CA ALA A 171 0.62 27.58 -10.25
C ALA A 171 1.91 27.22 -9.50
N LEU A 172 2.64 26.22 -9.99
CA LEU A 172 3.91 25.79 -9.41
C LEU A 172 4.97 26.91 -9.47
N HIS A 173 5.06 27.65 -10.59
CA HIS A 173 5.93 28.82 -10.70
C HIS A 173 5.59 29.92 -9.71
N ARG A 174 4.29 30.24 -9.55
CA ARG A 174 3.84 31.26 -8.58
C ARG A 174 4.23 30.88 -7.15
N VAL A 175 3.99 29.63 -6.78
CA VAL A 175 4.33 29.10 -5.45
C VAL A 175 5.84 29.09 -5.24
N TRP A 176 6.62 28.66 -6.22
CA TRP A 176 8.08 28.72 -6.18
C TRP A 176 8.57 30.17 -5.96
N ALA A 177 8.10 31.13 -6.75
CA ALA A 177 8.49 32.53 -6.62
C ALA A 177 8.17 33.11 -5.23
N HIS A 178 7.03 32.73 -4.64
CA HIS A 178 6.63 33.20 -3.32
C HIS A 178 7.43 32.56 -2.18
N HIS A 179 7.68 31.25 -2.27
CA HIS A 179 8.22 30.47 -1.15
C HIS A 179 9.72 30.14 -1.26
N ARG A 180 10.40 30.38 -2.39
CA ARG A 180 11.81 29.92 -2.57
C ARG A 180 12.76 30.37 -1.46
N ASN A 181 12.58 31.59 -0.94
CA ASN A 181 13.49 32.18 0.04
C ASN A 181 13.32 31.54 1.44
N THR A 182 12.21 30.86 1.70
CA THR A 182 11.90 30.19 2.97
C THR A 182 12.05 28.67 2.90
N LEU A 183 12.37 28.11 1.73
CA LEU A 183 12.63 26.66 1.55
C LEU A 183 14.00 26.21 2.06
N GLY A 184 14.92 27.13 2.39
CA GLY A 184 16.29 26.78 2.78
C GLY A 184 17.07 26.08 1.65
N THR A 185 16.88 26.54 0.41
CA THR A 185 17.55 26.03 -0.79
C THR A 185 18.52 27.06 -1.36
N GLU A 186 19.66 26.60 -1.87
CA GLU A 186 20.61 27.43 -2.62
C GLU A 186 20.29 27.44 -4.13
N ARG A 187 19.32 26.63 -4.57
CA ARG A 187 18.94 26.54 -5.99
C ARG A 187 18.15 27.77 -6.41
N ILE A 188 18.59 28.37 -7.51
CA ILE A 188 17.99 29.59 -8.07
C ILE A 188 16.74 29.26 -8.90
N THR A 189 16.81 28.19 -9.70
CA THR A 189 15.75 27.77 -10.62
C THR A 189 14.86 26.68 -10.01
N LEU A 190 13.58 26.68 -10.37
CA LEU A 190 12.65 25.62 -10.00
C LEU A 190 13.11 24.27 -10.58
N ARG A 191 13.61 24.26 -11.82
CA ARG A 191 14.15 23.08 -12.50
C ARG A 191 15.24 22.41 -11.69
N ASP A 192 16.26 23.15 -11.25
CA ASP A 192 17.36 22.56 -10.49
C ASP A 192 16.91 22.09 -9.10
N TYR A 193 15.99 22.82 -8.46
CA TYR A 193 15.42 22.40 -7.18
C TYR A 193 14.66 21.07 -7.30
N LEU A 194 13.74 20.95 -8.27
CA LEU A 194 13.00 19.72 -8.51
C LEU A 194 13.92 18.57 -8.92
N ALA A 195 14.95 18.83 -9.72
CA ALA A 195 15.86 17.79 -10.17
C ALA A 195 16.84 17.30 -9.10
N LEU A 196 17.24 18.14 -8.14
CA LEU A 196 18.38 17.85 -7.25
C LEU A 196 18.03 17.74 -5.77
N GLU A 197 16.98 18.42 -5.29
CA GLU A 197 16.74 18.58 -3.85
C GLU A 197 15.32 18.22 -3.41
N PHE A 198 14.30 18.50 -4.22
CA PHE A 198 12.90 18.29 -3.83
C PHE A 198 12.62 16.85 -3.38
N PHE A 199 13.15 15.85 -4.10
CA PHE A 199 12.92 14.45 -3.75
C PHE A 199 13.44 14.12 -2.34
N SER A 200 14.71 14.38 -2.06
CA SER A 200 15.35 13.97 -0.81
C SER A 200 14.98 14.85 0.39
N LYS A 201 14.74 16.15 0.17
CA LYS A 201 14.39 17.09 1.24
C LYS A 201 12.92 17.10 1.59
N VAL A 202 12.03 16.83 0.63
CA VAL A 202 10.58 17.00 0.80
C VAL A 202 9.85 15.69 0.54
N HIS A 203 9.93 15.16 -0.67
CA HIS A 203 9.01 14.11 -1.10
C HIS A 203 9.27 12.74 -0.47
N GLU A 204 10.52 12.29 -0.38
CA GLU A 204 10.83 11.00 0.25
C GLU A 204 10.50 10.99 1.76
N PRO A 205 10.89 12.00 2.57
CA PRO A 205 10.51 12.07 3.98
C PRO A 205 9.01 12.16 4.21
N MET A 206 8.29 12.96 3.42
CA MET A 206 6.85 13.17 3.55
C MET A 206 6.06 11.86 3.47
N TYR A 207 6.52 10.90 2.65
CA TYR A 207 5.87 9.60 2.45
C TYR A 207 6.54 8.46 3.22
N GLU A 208 7.22 8.75 4.33
CA GLU A 208 7.87 7.73 5.16
C GLU A 208 8.77 6.78 4.33
N ARG A 209 9.55 7.35 3.41
CA ARG A 209 10.43 6.64 2.46
C ARG A 209 9.68 5.74 1.46
N ARG A 210 8.41 6.02 1.18
CA ARG A 210 7.58 5.36 0.16
C ARG A 210 6.90 6.39 -0.76
N PRO A 211 7.70 7.23 -1.45
CA PRO A 211 7.19 8.32 -2.28
C PRO A 211 6.36 7.82 -3.46
N ILE A 212 5.36 8.62 -3.83
CA ILE A 212 4.40 8.35 -4.90
C ILE A 212 4.65 9.16 -6.18
N TYR A 213 5.68 10.00 -6.18
CA TYR A 213 6.20 10.69 -7.37
C TYR A 213 7.60 10.17 -7.58
N TRP A 214 7.83 9.59 -8.75
CA TRP A 214 9.07 8.90 -9.05
C TRP A 214 9.92 9.72 -10.01
N PRO A 215 11.10 10.19 -9.58
CA PRO A 215 12.03 10.92 -10.43
C PRO A 215 12.94 9.95 -11.20
N LEU A 216 12.44 9.36 -12.29
CA LEU A 216 13.28 8.57 -13.18
C LEU A 216 14.38 9.48 -13.75
N SER A 217 15.63 9.19 -13.44
CA SER A 217 16.73 10.15 -13.63
C SER A 217 17.88 9.53 -14.40
N SER A 218 18.50 10.37 -15.23
CA SER A 218 19.81 10.06 -15.79
C SER A 218 20.90 10.08 -14.69
N ALA A 219 22.08 9.53 -14.98
CA ALA A 219 23.13 9.29 -13.97
C ALA A 219 23.57 10.54 -13.20
N HIS A 220 23.64 11.70 -13.86
CA HIS A 220 23.98 12.99 -13.27
C HIS A 220 22.75 13.88 -13.01
N ARG A 221 21.55 13.32 -13.15
CA ARG A 221 20.27 14.05 -13.02
C ARG A 221 20.22 15.25 -13.97
N THR A 222 20.80 15.10 -15.16
CA THR A 222 20.70 16.08 -16.26
C THR A 222 19.29 16.06 -16.85
N PHE A 223 18.72 14.85 -16.99
CA PHE A 223 17.34 14.61 -17.40
C PHE A 223 16.62 13.92 -16.25
N VAL A 224 15.46 14.45 -15.85
CA VAL A 224 14.64 13.88 -14.78
C VAL A 224 13.18 13.84 -15.23
N ALA A 225 12.63 12.64 -15.35
CA ALA A 225 11.23 12.40 -15.64
C ALA A 225 10.49 12.09 -14.33
N TRP A 226 9.71 13.05 -13.86
CA TRP A 226 8.82 12.90 -12.73
C TRP A 226 7.50 12.27 -13.16
N ILE A 227 7.13 11.16 -12.51
CA ILE A 227 5.89 10.43 -12.79
C ILE A 227 5.09 10.28 -11.52
N HIS A 228 3.80 10.63 -11.56
CA HIS A 228 2.86 10.26 -10.51
C HIS A 228 2.36 8.83 -10.70
N ILE A 229 2.68 7.94 -9.76
CA ILE A 229 2.46 6.49 -9.94
C ILE A 229 0.99 6.08 -10.12
N HIS A 230 0.04 6.81 -9.54
CA HIS A 230 -1.39 6.50 -9.70
C HIS A 230 -1.96 6.96 -11.05
N ARG A 231 -1.17 7.68 -11.85
CA ARG A 231 -1.50 8.00 -13.25
C ARG A 231 -0.63 7.23 -14.23
N PHE A 232 0.22 6.32 -13.74
CA PHE A 232 1.02 5.47 -14.58
C PHE A 232 0.10 4.53 -15.36
N ASP A 233 0.15 4.64 -16.69
CA ASP A 233 -0.66 3.88 -17.63
C ASP A 233 0.22 3.26 -18.74
N ALA A 234 -0.40 2.49 -19.64
CA ALA A 234 0.29 1.87 -20.76
C ALA A 234 0.93 2.88 -21.74
N HIS A 235 0.51 4.15 -21.71
CA HIS A 235 1.02 5.22 -22.58
C HIS A 235 2.14 6.04 -21.95
N THR A 236 2.37 5.90 -20.64
CA THR A 236 3.32 6.71 -19.88
C THR A 236 4.76 6.50 -20.39
N VAL A 237 5.20 5.25 -20.53
CA VAL A 237 6.55 4.94 -21.03
C VAL A 237 6.72 5.27 -22.52
N PRO A 238 5.82 4.87 -23.44
CA PRO A 238 5.92 5.28 -24.83
C PRO A 238 5.98 6.80 -25.01
N THR A 239 5.19 7.55 -24.24
CA THR A 239 5.21 9.01 -24.25
C THR A 239 6.53 9.56 -23.76
N LEU A 240 7.08 9.04 -22.67
CA LEU A 240 8.39 9.45 -22.16
C LEU A 240 9.51 9.18 -23.19
N LEU A 241 9.55 7.99 -23.79
CA LEU A 241 10.55 7.64 -24.80
C LEU A 241 10.49 8.56 -26.01
N ARG A 242 9.29 8.82 -26.56
CA ARG A 242 9.10 9.78 -27.66
C ARG A 242 9.71 11.14 -27.32
N ARG A 243 9.40 11.66 -26.13
CA ARG A 243 9.85 12.98 -25.68
C ARG A 243 11.36 13.04 -25.43
N LEU A 244 11.96 11.96 -24.94
CA LEU A 244 13.42 11.84 -24.83
C LEU A 244 14.11 11.78 -26.19
N HIS A 245 13.51 11.14 -27.19
CA HIS A 245 14.02 11.17 -28.56
C HIS A 245 13.94 12.57 -29.18
N GLU A 246 12.89 13.34 -28.89
CA GLU A 246 12.80 14.76 -29.29
C GLU A 246 13.92 15.60 -28.65
N VAL A 247 14.22 15.37 -27.36
CA VAL A 247 15.38 15.99 -26.69
C VAL A 247 16.68 15.59 -27.38
N ARG A 248 16.86 14.31 -27.72
CA ARG A 248 18.05 13.82 -28.43
C ARG A 248 18.25 14.54 -29.77
N THR A 249 17.20 14.60 -30.61
CA THR A 249 17.25 15.28 -31.90
C THR A 249 17.59 16.76 -31.76
N ARG A 250 17.03 17.45 -30.77
CA ARG A 250 17.33 18.86 -30.47
C ARG A 250 18.80 19.07 -30.09
N LEU A 251 19.35 18.21 -29.23
CA LEU A 251 20.75 18.28 -28.81
C LEU A 251 21.71 18.03 -29.98
N GLU A 252 21.38 17.07 -30.84
CA GLU A 252 22.13 16.78 -32.07
C GLU A 252 22.11 17.98 -33.03
N GLN A 253 20.96 18.62 -33.24
CA GLN A 253 20.81 19.81 -34.09
C GLN A 253 21.52 21.06 -33.55
N SER A 254 21.61 21.19 -32.22
CA SER A 254 22.29 22.30 -31.57
C SER A 254 23.82 22.16 -31.60
N THR A 255 24.34 21.05 -32.12
CA THR A 255 25.76 20.77 -32.27
C THR A 255 26.19 21.12 -33.72
N PRO A 256 26.92 22.22 -33.96
CA PRO A 256 27.24 22.66 -35.33
C PRO A 256 28.11 21.64 -36.11
N PRO A 257 27.88 21.46 -37.42
CA PRO A 257 28.54 20.42 -38.22
C PRO A 257 30.05 20.62 -38.40
N SER A 258 30.53 21.86 -38.44
CA SER A 258 31.97 22.20 -38.55
C SER A 258 32.79 21.92 -37.29
N ASP A 259 32.10 21.64 -36.19
CA ASP A 259 32.67 21.34 -34.88
C ASP A 259 32.33 19.92 -34.43
N SER A 260 31.76 19.08 -35.32
CA SER A 260 31.39 17.71 -34.99
C SER A 260 32.56 16.93 -34.38
N GLU A 261 33.78 17.01 -34.91
CA GLU A 261 34.95 16.36 -34.30
C GLU A 261 35.55 17.08 -33.08
N ARG A 262 35.37 18.41 -32.93
CA ARG A 262 36.03 19.25 -31.91
C ARG A 262 35.13 19.54 -30.70
N SER A 263 33.85 19.74 -30.92
CA SER A 263 32.79 19.82 -29.91
C SER A 263 32.41 18.45 -29.36
N LEU A 264 32.49 17.35 -30.14
CA LEU A 264 32.54 16.00 -29.56
C LEU A 264 33.82 15.75 -28.75
N ARG A 265 34.82 16.64 -28.74
CA ARG A 265 35.96 16.56 -27.80
C ARG A 265 35.78 17.50 -26.59
N SER A 266 34.78 18.37 -26.59
CA SER A 266 34.47 19.23 -25.44
C SER A 266 33.81 18.40 -24.33
N PRO A 267 34.35 18.38 -23.10
CA PRO A 267 33.80 17.60 -21.99
C PRO A 267 32.35 17.98 -21.63
N ARG A 268 31.92 19.21 -21.95
CA ARG A 268 30.60 19.75 -21.57
C ARG A 268 29.45 19.28 -22.46
N THR A 269 29.71 18.98 -23.74
CA THR A 269 28.70 18.58 -24.75
C THR A 269 28.66 17.08 -25.00
N ARG A 270 29.77 16.37 -24.79
CA ARG A 270 29.82 14.90 -24.86
C ARG A 270 29.03 14.22 -23.75
N THR A 271 29.05 14.83 -22.56
CA THR A 271 28.43 14.27 -21.35
C THR A 271 26.91 14.17 -21.47
N PRO A 272 26.16 15.23 -21.86
CA PRO A 272 24.70 15.14 -21.98
C PRO A 272 24.21 14.17 -23.06
N HIS A 273 24.86 14.10 -24.23
CA HIS A 273 24.47 13.17 -25.29
C HIS A 273 24.64 11.70 -24.88
N ALA A 274 25.81 11.37 -24.33
CA ALA A 274 26.11 10.02 -23.87
C ALA A 274 25.20 9.62 -22.69
N GLU A 275 24.96 10.55 -21.77
CA GLU A 275 24.07 10.37 -20.64
C GLU A 275 22.62 10.16 -21.08
N LEU A 276 22.10 10.96 -22.03
CA LEU A 276 20.75 10.81 -22.56
C LEU A 276 20.55 9.47 -23.25
N ARG A 277 21.52 9.04 -24.06
CA ARG A 277 21.48 7.71 -24.70
C ARG A 277 21.41 6.60 -23.66
N SER A 278 22.29 6.64 -22.65
CA SER A 278 22.26 5.66 -21.56
C SER A 278 20.94 5.70 -20.78
N PHE A 279 20.30 6.86 -20.64
CA PHE A 279 19.03 6.98 -19.94
C PHE A 279 17.89 6.37 -20.75
N ILE A 280 17.84 6.61 -22.07
CA ILE A 280 16.89 5.97 -22.99
C ILE A 280 17.08 4.44 -22.95
N ASP A 281 18.31 3.96 -23.08
CA ASP A 281 18.62 2.51 -23.04
C ASP A 281 18.15 1.86 -21.73
N GLN A 282 18.28 2.55 -20.60
CA GLN A 282 17.80 2.07 -19.30
C GLN A 282 16.28 2.06 -19.19
N ILE A 283 15.59 3.04 -19.77
CA ILE A 283 14.13 3.08 -19.81
C ILE A 283 13.63 1.91 -20.65
N GLU A 284 14.18 1.72 -21.86
CA GLU A 284 13.82 0.60 -22.72
C GLU A 284 14.13 -0.75 -22.05
N GLN A 285 15.30 -0.88 -21.41
CA GLN A 285 15.65 -2.06 -20.63
C GLN A 285 14.59 -2.39 -19.58
N CYS A 286 14.21 -1.43 -18.74
CA CYS A 286 13.24 -1.69 -17.67
C CYS A 286 11.83 -1.90 -18.23
N ALA A 287 11.46 -1.16 -19.27
CA ALA A 287 10.13 -1.17 -19.86
C ALA A 287 9.83 -2.44 -20.66
N GLN A 288 10.81 -2.98 -21.40
CA GLN A 288 10.58 -4.09 -22.33
C GLN A 288 11.09 -5.43 -21.77
N ARG A 289 12.20 -5.41 -21.03
CA ARG A 289 12.87 -6.62 -20.55
C ARG A 289 12.75 -6.82 -19.03
N GLY A 290 12.68 -5.72 -18.30
CA GLY A 290 12.70 -5.69 -16.84
C GLY A 290 14.06 -5.28 -16.27
N PRO A 291 14.13 -5.08 -14.95
CA PRO A 291 15.30 -4.50 -14.27
C PRO A 291 16.51 -5.44 -14.33
N PRO A 292 17.72 -4.95 -14.68
CA PRO A 292 18.94 -5.75 -14.69
C PRO A 292 19.28 -6.31 -13.28
N PRO A 293 20.06 -7.41 -13.20
CA PRO A 293 20.51 -7.94 -11.92
C PRO A 293 21.41 -6.94 -11.19
N THR A 294 21.33 -6.91 -9.86
CA THR A 294 22.16 -6.03 -9.03
C THR A 294 23.54 -6.58 -8.70
N SER A 295 23.74 -7.87 -8.94
CA SER A 295 24.96 -8.63 -8.68
C SER A 295 25.05 -9.77 -9.69
N PRO A 296 26.25 -10.11 -10.21
CA PRO A 296 26.44 -11.28 -11.07
C PRO A 296 26.36 -12.60 -10.29
N ASP A 297 26.56 -12.56 -8.96
CA ASP A 297 26.47 -13.72 -8.08
C ASP A 297 25.01 -14.20 -7.90
N PRO A 298 24.65 -15.41 -8.40
CA PRO A 298 23.31 -15.97 -8.27
C PRO A 298 22.87 -16.27 -6.84
N GLN A 299 23.81 -16.44 -5.89
CA GLN A 299 23.49 -16.64 -4.47
C GLN A 299 22.94 -15.36 -3.85
N ARG A 300 23.34 -14.21 -4.37
CA ARG A 300 22.87 -12.89 -3.93
C ARG A 300 21.68 -12.38 -4.74
N CYS A 301 21.70 -12.58 -6.07
CA CYS A 301 20.69 -12.06 -6.99
C CYS A 301 20.39 -13.11 -8.06
N VAL A 302 19.33 -13.88 -7.88
CA VAL A 302 18.93 -14.88 -8.87
C VAL A 302 18.57 -14.17 -10.18
N PRO A 303 19.12 -14.58 -11.34
CA PRO A 303 18.73 -14.03 -12.62
C PRO A 303 17.23 -14.20 -12.85
N ARG A 304 16.60 -13.22 -13.52
CA ARG A 304 15.19 -13.35 -13.91
C ARG A 304 15.06 -14.56 -14.85
N ALA A 305 14.01 -15.35 -14.69
CA ALA A 305 13.76 -16.52 -15.53
C ALA A 305 13.30 -16.14 -16.95
N ARG A 306 12.76 -14.92 -17.10
CA ARG A 306 12.24 -14.40 -18.36
C ARG A 306 12.26 -12.87 -18.37
N ASP A 307 12.41 -12.32 -19.56
CA ASP A 307 12.15 -10.91 -19.82
C ASP A 307 10.64 -10.66 -19.89
N ARG A 308 10.21 -9.53 -19.33
CA ARG A 308 8.80 -9.11 -19.31
C ARG A 308 8.71 -7.61 -19.37
N GLU A 309 7.69 -7.14 -20.07
CA GLU A 309 7.30 -5.73 -20.07
C GLU A 309 7.01 -5.24 -18.66
N PHE A 310 7.32 -3.99 -18.38
CA PHE A 310 7.02 -3.35 -17.11
C PHE A 310 5.51 -3.27 -16.88
N GLU A 311 5.09 -3.64 -15.67
CA GLU A 311 3.71 -3.51 -15.24
C GLU A 311 3.72 -3.10 -13.76
N LEU A 312 2.97 -2.06 -13.43
CA LEU A 312 2.80 -1.57 -12.08
C LEU A 312 1.55 -2.20 -11.47
N HIS A 313 1.69 -2.90 -10.35
CA HIS A 313 0.58 -3.55 -9.67
C HIS A 313 0.33 -2.91 -8.30
N LEU A 314 -0.87 -2.40 -8.03
CA LEU A 314 -1.11 -1.64 -6.79
C LEU A 314 -0.87 -2.47 -5.53
N ASP A 315 -1.21 -3.77 -5.54
CA ASP A 315 -1.00 -4.68 -4.40
C ASP A 315 0.48 -4.97 -4.06
N ASP A 316 1.39 -4.66 -4.98
CA ASP A 316 2.84 -4.75 -4.76
C ASP A 316 3.36 -3.55 -3.96
N GLY A 317 2.59 -2.46 -3.95
CA GLY A 317 2.91 -1.22 -3.27
C GLY A 317 4.18 -0.55 -3.80
N VAL A 318 4.49 0.64 -3.25
CA VAL A 318 5.63 1.45 -3.69
C VAL A 318 6.95 0.67 -3.62
N ARG A 319 7.14 -0.15 -2.58
CA ARG A 319 8.42 -0.83 -2.31
C ARG A 319 8.79 -1.85 -3.39
N ILE A 320 7.82 -2.65 -3.84
CA ILE A 320 8.10 -3.68 -4.86
C ILE A 320 8.06 -3.06 -6.26
N ASN A 321 7.08 -2.20 -6.56
CA ASN A 321 7.00 -1.58 -7.88
C ASN A 321 8.21 -0.68 -8.18
N SER A 322 8.72 0.09 -7.21
CA SER A 322 9.94 0.89 -7.44
C SER A 322 11.18 0.02 -7.65
N ALA A 323 11.26 -1.14 -7.00
CA ALA A 323 12.37 -2.07 -7.18
C ALA A 323 12.48 -2.57 -8.63
N THR A 324 11.38 -2.67 -9.36
CA THR A 324 11.40 -3.08 -10.77
C THR A 324 11.88 -1.98 -11.73
N LEU A 325 12.04 -0.75 -11.24
CA LEU A 325 12.62 0.41 -11.95
C LEU A 325 13.92 0.90 -11.30
N TRP A 326 14.58 0.08 -10.48
CA TRP A 326 15.70 0.52 -9.65
C TRP A 326 16.83 1.26 -10.39
N PRO A 327 17.23 0.91 -11.64
CA PRO A 327 18.32 1.64 -12.30
C PRO A 327 18.00 3.11 -12.55
N LEU A 328 16.74 3.38 -12.91
CA LEU A 328 16.23 4.71 -13.23
C LEU A 328 16.03 5.56 -11.98
N LEU A 329 15.76 4.92 -10.83
CA LEU A 329 15.57 5.59 -9.56
C LEU A 329 16.88 5.78 -8.79
N LEU A 330 17.90 4.95 -9.05
CA LEU A 330 19.16 4.93 -8.29
C LEU A 330 19.84 6.30 -8.12
N PRO A 331 19.87 7.21 -9.11
CA PRO A 331 20.50 8.52 -8.94
C PRO A 331 19.85 9.39 -7.87
N GLN A 332 18.57 9.16 -7.56
CA GLN A 332 17.78 9.92 -6.59
C GLN A 332 17.49 9.11 -5.32
N TRP A 333 17.32 7.79 -5.48
CA TRP A 333 16.75 6.92 -4.46
C TRP A 333 17.44 5.54 -4.48
N LYS A 334 18.22 5.27 -3.43
CA LYS A 334 19.05 4.05 -3.35
C LYS A 334 18.25 2.80 -2.92
N ALA A 335 17.17 2.98 -2.17
CA ALA A 335 16.42 1.87 -1.57
C ALA A 335 15.84 0.85 -2.58
N PRO A 336 15.29 1.26 -3.73
CA PRO A 336 14.80 0.34 -4.76
C PRO A 336 15.80 -0.71 -5.21
N ARG A 337 17.09 -0.34 -5.32
CA ARG A 337 18.15 -1.29 -5.70
C ARG A 337 18.29 -2.41 -4.65
N THR A 338 18.30 -2.03 -3.37
CA THR A 338 18.34 -2.99 -2.26
C THR A 338 17.11 -3.88 -2.26
N TRP A 339 15.93 -3.32 -2.46
CA TRP A 339 14.69 -4.09 -2.52
C TRP A 339 14.62 -5.04 -3.69
N TRP A 340 15.21 -4.67 -4.84
CA TRP A 340 15.36 -5.59 -5.96
C TRP A 340 16.30 -6.76 -5.62
N THR A 341 17.44 -6.49 -4.96
CA THR A 341 18.33 -7.55 -4.46
C THR A 341 17.60 -8.48 -3.49
N GLU A 342 16.80 -7.93 -2.56
CA GLU A 342 16.01 -8.73 -1.62
C GLU A 342 14.92 -9.54 -2.34
N LEU A 343 14.26 -8.97 -3.35
CA LEU A 343 13.23 -9.65 -4.15
C LEU A 343 13.82 -10.79 -4.99
N ALA A 344 15.02 -10.58 -5.55
CA ALA A 344 15.77 -11.54 -6.34
C ALA A 344 16.50 -12.59 -5.50
N SER A 345 16.63 -12.39 -4.18
CA SER A 345 17.32 -13.33 -3.30
C SER A 345 16.64 -14.71 -3.29
N PRO A 346 17.41 -15.82 -3.24
CA PRO A 346 16.84 -17.16 -3.07
C PRO A 346 16.03 -17.33 -1.77
N ARG A 347 16.32 -16.52 -0.73
CA ARG A 347 15.67 -16.56 0.59
C ARG A 347 14.62 -15.46 0.77
N THR A 348 14.09 -14.95 -0.34
CA THR A 348 13.12 -13.86 -0.31
C THR A 348 11.85 -14.26 0.44
N ARG A 349 11.29 -13.32 1.19
CA ARG A 349 9.93 -13.42 1.78
C ARG A 349 8.90 -12.63 0.98
N ARG A 350 9.24 -12.28 -0.27
CA ARG A 350 8.48 -11.37 -1.13
C ARG A 350 7.87 -12.06 -2.34
N ASP A 351 7.86 -13.39 -2.34
CA ASP A 351 7.20 -14.19 -3.39
C ASP A 351 5.69 -13.95 -3.44
N TRP A 352 5.11 -13.32 -2.41
CA TRP A 352 3.74 -12.80 -2.45
C TRP A 352 3.50 -11.78 -3.56
N SER A 353 4.54 -11.11 -4.06
CA SER A 353 4.37 -10.04 -5.04
C SER A 353 4.11 -10.54 -6.46
N HIS A 354 3.33 -9.77 -7.21
CA HIS A 354 3.11 -10.02 -8.64
C HIS A 354 4.42 -9.85 -9.41
N ALA A 355 5.28 -8.90 -9.03
CA ALA A 355 6.62 -8.74 -9.60
C ALA A 355 7.49 -9.98 -9.41
N ALA A 356 7.50 -10.62 -8.23
CA ALA A 356 8.24 -11.87 -8.02
C ALA A 356 7.77 -12.95 -9.00
N ARG A 357 6.45 -13.12 -9.14
CA ARG A 357 5.87 -14.11 -10.05
C ARG A 357 6.13 -13.78 -11.52
N ARG A 358 6.14 -12.51 -11.88
CA ARG A 358 6.42 -12.04 -13.24
C ARG A 358 7.80 -12.51 -13.69
N TYR A 359 8.81 -12.35 -12.84
CA TYR A 359 10.21 -12.61 -13.19
C TYR A 359 10.74 -13.99 -12.76
N TRP A 360 10.15 -14.63 -11.73
CA TRP A 360 10.51 -15.96 -11.25
C TRP A 360 9.27 -16.85 -11.03
N PRO A 361 8.49 -17.16 -12.10
CA PRO A 361 7.22 -17.88 -11.96
C PRO A 361 7.37 -19.24 -11.28
N GLN A 362 8.33 -20.07 -11.68
CA GLN A 362 8.52 -21.40 -11.10
C GLN A 362 8.84 -21.33 -9.60
N ARG A 363 9.72 -20.39 -9.19
CA ARG A 363 10.07 -20.19 -7.77
C ARG A 363 8.84 -19.86 -6.94
N VAL A 364 7.97 -18.99 -7.45
CA VAL A 364 6.72 -18.61 -6.78
C VAL A 364 5.75 -19.79 -6.75
N GLU A 365 5.65 -20.59 -7.81
CA GLU A 365 4.81 -21.79 -7.82
C GLU A 365 5.25 -22.84 -6.80
N ASP A 366 6.55 -23.14 -6.73
CA ASP A 366 7.12 -24.07 -5.76
C ASP A 366 6.83 -23.62 -4.31
N HIS A 367 6.76 -22.31 -4.10
CA HIS A 367 6.44 -21.72 -2.81
C HIS A 367 4.92 -21.76 -2.54
N CYS A 368 4.07 -21.48 -3.54
CA CYS A 368 2.61 -21.63 -3.45
C CYS A 368 2.22 -23.07 -3.10
N ALA A 369 2.92 -24.07 -3.65
CA ALA A 369 2.70 -25.48 -3.36
C ALA A 369 2.93 -25.83 -1.87
N LYS A 370 3.77 -25.05 -1.17
CA LYS A 370 4.12 -25.27 0.24
C LYS A 370 3.32 -24.38 1.20
N GLU A 371 3.06 -23.14 0.79
CA GLU A 371 2.49 -22.09 1.63
C GLU A 371 1.08 -21.68 1.15
N PRO A 372 0.01 -22.06 1.88
CA PRO A 372 -1.37 -21.80 1.45
C PRO A 372 -1.74 -20.33 1.36
N SER A 373 -1.26 -19.49 2.28
CA SER A 373 -1.52 -18.04 2.24
C SER A 373 -0.98 -17.40 0.95
N LEU A 374 0.15 -17.89 0.48
CA LEU A 374 0.76 -17.46 -0.76
C LEU A 374 -0.07 -17.92 -1.97
N SER A 375 -0.56 -19.16 -1.95
CA SER A 375 -1.43 -19.68 -3.01
C SER A 375 -2.76 -18.93 -3.12
N VAL A 376 -3.34 -18.48 -2.00
CA VAL A 376 -4.55 -17.64 -1.98
C VAL A 376 -4.28 -16.32 -2.69
N ARG A 377 -3.18 -15.66 -2.35
CA ARG A 377 -2.80 -14.39 -2.96
C ARG A 377 -2.58 -14.50 -4.47
N HIS A 378 -2.07 -15.65 -4.91
CA HIS A 378 -1.75 -15.92 -6.31
C HIS A 378 -2.88 -16.59 -7.09
N GLY A 379 -4.06 -16.79 -6.49
CA GLY A 379 -5.20 -17.42 -7.18
C GLY A 379 -4.93 -18.86 -7.63
N CYS A 380 -4.20 -19.62 -6.82
CA CYS A 380 -3.87 -21.02 -7.08
C CYS A 380 -4.08 -21.93 -5.86
N PHE A 381 -4.93 -21.52 -4.93
CA PHE A 381 -5.26 -22.22 -3.70
C PHE A 381 -5.96 -23.55 -4.00
N TRP A 382 -6.92 -23.60 -4.92
CA TRP A 382 -7.55 -24.86 -5.32
C TRP A 382 -6.60 -25.81 -6.05
N ARG A 383 -5.61 -25.27 -6.78
CA ARG A 383 -4.61 -26.09 -7.49
C ARG A 383 -3.68 -26.81 -6.51
N TYR A 384 -3.17 -26.10 -5.52
CA TYR A 384 -2.13 -26.62 -4.63
C TYR A 384 -2.64 -27.16 -3.30
N HIS A 385 -3.74 -26.63 -2.77
CA HIS A 385 -4.27 -26.98 -1.44
C HIS A 385 -5.79 -27.20 -1.45
N PRO A 386 -6.33 -28.07 -2.31
CA PRO A 386 -7.79 -28.21 -2.46
C PRO A 386 -8.51 -28.62 -1.17
N ALA A 387 -7.90 -29.48 -0.34
CA ALA A 387 -8.47 -29.86 0.96
C ALA A 387 -8.59 -28.68 1.93
N ARG A 388 -7.61 -27.76 1.94
CA ARG A 388 -7.66 -26.54 2.75
C ARG A 388 -8.63 -25.52 2.16
N ALA A 389 -8.71 -25.40 0.84
CA ALA A 389 -9.67 -24.54 0.15
C ALA A 389 -11.11 -24.95 0.49
N TRP A 390 -11.40 -26.25 0.43
CA TRP A 390 -12.68 -26.81 0.84
C TRP A 390 -13.02 -26.51 2.31
N ALA A 391 -12.11 -26.78 3.24
CA ALA A 391 -12.32 -26.48 4.65
C ALA A 391 -12.54 -24.96 4.90
N CYS A 392 -11.88 -24.10 4.12
CA CYS A 392 -12.06 -22.65 4.20
C CYS A 392 -13.45 -22.22 3.70
N GLU A 393 -13.95 -22.79 2.59
CA GLU A 393 -15.30 -22.52 2.10
C GLU A 393 -16.37 -22.90 3.12
N LEU A 394 -16.28 -24.09 3.72
CA LEU A 394 -17.22 -24.53 4.76
C LEU A 394 -17.28 -23.56 5.95
N ARG A 395 -16.14 -22.96 6.28
CA ARG A 395 -16.04 -21.95 7.34
C ARG A 395 -16.66 -20.62 6.92
N LEU A 396 -16.33 -20.12 5.73
CA LEU A 396 -16.90 -18.88 5.19
C LEU A 396 -18.43 -18.97 5.08
N GLN A 397 -18.96 -20.12 4.65
CA GLN A 397 -20.40 -20.37 4.58
C GLN A 397 -21.06 -20.29 5.95
N ALA A 398 -20.37 -20.72 7.02
CA ALA A 398 -20.84 -20.58 8.39
C ALA A 398 -20.90 -19.12 8.84
N GLU A 399 -19.83 -18.36 8.57
CA GLU A 399 -19.68 -16.96 9.00
C GLU A 399 -20.64 -16.03 8.27
N PHE A 400 -20.93 -16.29 6.99
CA PHE A 400 -21.77 -15.42 6.15
C PHE A 400 -23.20 -15.92 5.91
N GLY A 401 -23.54 -17.13 6.38
CA GLY A 401 -24.90 -17.69 6.24
C GLY A 401 -25.39 -17.89 4.80
N ARG A 402 -24.48 -17.98 3.83
CA ARG A 402 -24.78 -18.14 2.40
C ARG A 402 -23.77 -19.06 1.72
N ALA A 403 -24.04 -19.48 0.48
CA ALA A 403 -23.17 -20.32 -0.35
C ALA A 403 -21.91 -19.58 -0.86
N VAL A 404 -21.14 -18.98 0.06
CA VAL A 404 -19.87 -18.32 -0.29
C VAL A 404 -18.91 -19.38 -0.83
N ARG A 405 -18.25 -19.04 -1.93
CA ARG A 405 -17.24 -19.84 -2.59
C ARG A 405 -15.98 -19.00 -2.77
N ILE A 406 -14.83 -19.67 -2.72
CA ILE A 406 -13.56 -19.07 -3.11
C ILE A 406 -13.56 -18.98 -4.62
N GLU A 407 -13.53 -17.74 -5.11
CA GLU A 407 -13.38 -17.42 -6.53
C GLU A 407 -11.94 -16.99 -6.77
N GLU A 408 -11.27 -17.69 -7.70
CA GLU A 408 -9.89 -17.39 -8.07
C GLU A 408 -9.86 -16.83 -9.48
N SER A 409 -9.17 -15.70 -9.66
CA SER A 409 -8.96 -15.11 -10.97
C SER A 409 -8.14 -16.05 -11.87
N PRO A 410 -8.42 -16.09 -13.19
CA PRO A 410 -7.60 -16.81 -14.17
C PRO A 410 -6.10 -16.50 -14.03
N HIS A 411 -5.26 -17.52 -14.09
CA HIS A 411 -3.82 -17.37 -13.95
C HIS A 411 -3.02 -18.27 -14.90
N THR A 412 -2.05 -17.71 -15.62
CA THR A 412 -1.11 -18.48 -16.45
C THR A 412 0.10 -18.97 -15.65
N HIS A 413 0.11 -20.27 -15.40
CA HIS A 413 1.13 -21.02 -14.69
C HIS A 413 2.50 -20.99 -15.38
N ALA A 414 3.54 -21.41 -14.66
CA ALA A 414 4.91 -21.50 -15.18
C ALA A 414 5.01 -22.43 -16.39
N ASP A 415 4.17 -23.48 -16.43
CA ASP A 415 4.03 -24.43 -17.54
C ASP A 415 3.22 -23.89 -18.74
N GLY A 416 2.72 -22.65 -18.66
CA GLY A 416 1.89 -22.03 -19.69
C GLY A 416 0.40 -22.40 -19.63
N SER A 417 0.00 -23.31 -18.74
CA SER A 417 -1.42 -23.63 -18.50
C SER A 417 -2.13 -22.44 -17.84
N THR A 418 -3.42 -22.24 -18.11
CA THR A 418 -4.21 -21.22 -17.44
C THR A 418 -5.15 -21.87 -16.43
N SER A 419 -5.16 -21.37 -15.18
CA SER A 419 -5.86 -21.92 -14.02
C SER A 419 -7.38 -21.79 -14.06
N SER A 420 -7.95 -21.32 -15.16
CA SER A 420 -9.28 -20.73 -15.24
C SER A 420 -10.42 -21.76 -15.24
N ASP A 421 -10.46 -22.61 -14.22
CA ASP A 421 -11.71 -23.14 -13.69
C ASP A 421 -11.51 -23.69 -12.26
N HIS A 422 -11.44 -22.81 -11.26
CA HIS A 422 -11.42 -23.19 -9.85
C HIS A 422 -12.67 -24.02 -9.47
N ALA A 423 -13.78 -23.87 -10.21
CA ALA A 423 -14.96 -24.71 -10.01
C ALA A 423 -14.74 -26.15 -10.52
N THR A 424 -14.04 -26.34 -11.64
CA THR A 424 -13.56 -27.66 -12.07
C THR A 424 -12.55 -28.25 -11.09
N LEU A 425 -11.61 -27.46 -10.56
CA LEU A 425 -10.67 -27.96 -9.54
C LEU A 425 -11.39 -28.41 -8.27
N ARG A 426 -12.37 -27.62 -7.81
CA ARG A 426 -13.28 -27.98 -6.70
C ARG A 426 -14.02 -29.28 -7.01
N ALA A 427 -14.72 -29.34 -8.14
CA ALA A 427 -15.51 -30.51 -8.54
C ALA A 427 -14.63 -31.77 -8.62
N ARG A 428 -13.44 -31.64 -9.21
CA ARG A 428 -12.45 -32.73 -9.31
C ARG A 428 -11.98 -33.18 -7.92
N TYR A 429 -11.71 -32.26 -7.00
CA TYR A 429 -11.32 -32.61 -5.64
C TYR A 429 -12.45 -33.36 -4.91
N LEU A 430 -13.67 -32.84 -4.95
CA LEU A 430 -14.82 -33.46 -4.28
C LEU A 430 -15.14 -34.85 -4.84
N ALA A 431 -15.00 -35.05 -6.15
CA ALA A 431 -15.18 -36.35 -6.80
C ALA A 431 -14.06 -37.34 -6.48
N ALA A 432 -12.80 -36.88 -6.43
CA ALA A 432 -11.65 -37.75 -6.20
C ALA A 432 -11.40 -38.07 -4.72
N HIS A 433 -11.81 -37.19 -3.79
CA HIS A 433 -11.53 -37.28 -2.36
C HIS A 433 -12.79 -37.09 -1.47
N PRO A 434 -13.88 -37.83 -1.71
CA PRO A 434 -15.15 -37.60 -1.01
C PRO A 434 -15.06 -37.84 0.51
N GLU A 435 -14.32 -38.87 0.96
CA GLU A 435 -14.15 -39.18 2.38
C GLU A 435 -13.38 -38.07 3.12
N GLU A 436 -12.34 -37.51 2.49
CA GLU A 436 -11.59 -36.39 3.09
C GLU A 436 -12.44 -35.11 3.16
N ALA A 437 -13.24 -34.85 2.11
CA ALA A 437 -14.16 -33.73 2.07
C ALA A 437 -15.24 -33.82 3.16
N LEU A 438 -15.81 -35.01 3.37
CA LEU A 438 -16.79 -35.27 4.44
C LEU A 438 -16.15 -35.21 5.83
N ALA A 439 -14.91 -35.66 6.00
CA ALA A 439 -14.17 -35.46 7.24
C ALA A 439 -13.92 -33.97 7.54
N ALA A 440 -13.80 -33.11 6.53
CA ALA A 440 -13.73 -31.66 6.72
C ALA A 440 -15.07 -31.08 7.20
N VAL A 441 -16.20 -31.59 6.69
CA VAL A 441 -17.55 -31.26 7.20
C VAL A 441 -17.67 -31.65 8.68
N GLU A 442 -17.22 -32.85 9.05
CA GLU A 442 -17.23 -33.32 10.44
C GLU A 442 -16.43 -32.39 11.37
N ARG A 443 -15.21 -32.03 10.98
CA ARG A 443 -14.37 -31.07 11.73
C ARG A 443 -15.05 -29.71 11.88
N GLU A 444 -15.70 -29.22 10.83
CA GLU A 444 -16.42 -27.95 10.86
C GLU A 444 -17.63 -28.01 11.81
N VAL A 445 -18.38 -29.12 11.83
CA VAL A 445 -19.43 -29.36 12.82
C VAL A 445 -18.86 -29.27 14.24
N HIS A 446 -17.79 -30.02 14.54
CA HIS A 446 -17.15 -29.98 15.86
C HIS A 446 -16.69 -28.57 16.27
N ARG A 447 -16.13 -27.81 15.32
CA ARG A 447 -15.70 -26.42 15.56
C ARG A 447 -16.88 -25.53 15.94
N ARG A 448 -18.03 -25.65 15.27
CA ARG A 448 -19.23 -24.85 15.57
C ARG A 448 -19.75 -25.14 16.98
N VAL A 449 -19.81 -26.41 17.37
CA VAL A 449 -20.20 -26.81 18.75
C VAL A 449 -19.27 -26.17 19.79
N ALA A 450 -17.96 -26.24 19.55
CA ALA A 450 -16.98 -25.67 20.46
C ALA A 450 -17.08 -24.13 20.60
N GLN A 451 -17.66 -23.43 19.62
CA GLN A 451 -17.81 -21.97 19.61
C GLN A 451 -19.11 -21.45 20.27
N GLY A 452 -19.86 -22.31 20.96
CA GLY A 452 -21.04 -21.89 21.73
C GLY A 452 -22.37 -22.23 21.08
N THR A 453 -22.39 -22.96 19.96
CA THR A 453 -23.58 -23.70 19.54
C THR A 453 -23.80 -24.82 20.56
N HIS A 454 -24.86 -24.75 21.38
CA HIS A 454 -25.17 -25.81 22.34
C HIS A 454 -25.18 -27.17 21.63
N ALA A 455 -24.59 -28.22 22.23
CA ALA A 455 -24.54 -29.55 21.62
C ALA A 455 -25.94 -30.07 21.22
N SER A 456 -26.98 -29.66 21.97
CA SER A 456 -28.39 -29.91 21.69
C SER A 456 -28.97 -29.17 20.49
N SER A 457 -28.23 -28.29 19.82
CA SER A 457 -28.66 -27.55 18.62
C SER A 457 -28.00 -28.03 17.33
N VAL A 458 -27.19 -29.10 17.42
CA VAL A 458 -26.45 -29.70 16.30
C VAL A 458 -27.33 -30.74 15.61
N HIS A 459 -28.48 -30.30 15.10
CA HIS A 459 -29.42 -31.19 14.41
C HIS A 459 -29.13 -31.33 12.93
N ALA A 460 -28.46 -30.34 12.34
CA ALA A 460 -28.21 -30.35 10.92
C ALA A 460 -26.97 -29.60 10.47
N PHE A 461 -26.45 -30.01 9.31
CA PHE A 461 -25.45 -29.26 8.55
C PHE A 461 -25.94 -29.02 7.12
N ARG A 462 -25.97 -27.76 6.70
CA ARG A 462 -26.29 -27.41 5.32
C ARG A 462 -25.04 -27.53 4.44
N LEU A 463 -25.01 -28.52 3.55
CA LEU A 463 -23.97 -28.74 2.56
C LEU A 463 -24.43 -28.20 1.21
N TYR A 464 -23.80 -27.13 0.72
CA TYR A 464 -24.20 -26.49 -0.54
C TYR A 464 -23.79 -27.29 -1.78
N GLU A 465 -22.80 -28.16 -1.66
CA GLU A 465 -22.26 -29.00 -2.74
C GLU A 465 -23.08 -30.30 -2.81
N ALA A 466 -24.29 -30.19 -3.37
CA ALA A 466 -25.25 -31.29 -3.46
C ALA A 466 -24.68 -32.53 -4.18
N THR A 467 -23.75 -32.35 -5.11
CA THR A 467 -23.09 -33.45 -5.84
C THR A 467 -22.35 -34.38 -4.89
N LEU A 468 -21.69 -33.87 -3.84
CA LEU A 468 -20.95 -34.70 -2.89
C LEU A 468 -21.88 -35.66 -2.14
N ALA A 469 -23.05 -35.17 -1.71
CA ALA A 469 -24.03 -35.99 -1.00
C ALA A 469 -24.77 -36.96 -1.93
N ARG A 470 -25.14 -36.48 -3.13
CA ARG A 470 -25.84 -37.28 -4.14
C ARG A 470 -24.98 -38.45 -4.64
N ASP A 471 -23.70 -38.19 -4.89
CA ASP A 471 -22.80 -39.17 -5.50
C ASP A 471 -22.21 -40.13 -4.44
N HIS A 472 -22.23 -39.76 -3.14
CA HIS A 472 -21.71 -40.57 -2.03
C HIS A 472 -22.66 -40.71 -0.82
N PRO A 473 -23.89 -41.22 -1.01
CA PRO A 473 -24.93 -41.24 0.04
C PRO A 473 -24.60 -42.14 1.24
N GLU A 474 -23.86 -43.22 1.04
CA GLU A 474 -23.41 -44.11 2.14
C GLU A 474 -22.37 -43.42 3.04
N ALA A 475 -21.47 -42.62 2.46
CA ALA A 475 -20.45 -41.90 3.20
C ALA A 475 -21.08 -40.77 4.04
N VAL A 476 -22.10 -40.10 3.51
CA VAL A 476 -22.93 -39.14 4.26
C VAL A 476 -23.64 -39.81 5.43
N ARG A 477 -24.29 -40.96 5.21
CA ARG A 477 -24.94 -41.71 6.32
C ARG A 477 -23.96 -42.11 7.42
N ARG A 478 -22.75 -42.52 7.06
CA ARG A 478 -21.68 -42.80 8.04
C ARG A 478 -21.29 -41.55 8.83
N LEU A 479 -21.14 -40.41 8.16
CA LEU A 479 -20.87 -39.13 8.80
C LEU A 479 -21.97 -38.76 9.79
N GLU A 480 -23.24 -38.87 9.37
CA GLU A 480 -24.40 -38.57 10.20
C GLU A 480 -24.47 -39.45 11.44
N ALA A 481 -24.22 -40.75 11.28
CA ALA A 481 -24.18 -41.70 12.39
C ALA A 481 -23.07 -41.34 13.40
N ARG A 482 -21.85 -41.03 12.94
CA ARG A 482 -20.74 -40.65 13.82
C ARG A 482 -21.02 -39.38 14.63
N ILE A 483 -21.56 -38.35 13.97
CA ILE A 483 -21.89 -37.08 14.64
C ILE A 483 -23.04 -37.30 15.63
N SER A 484 -24.06 -38.07 15.24
CA SER A 484 -25.21 -38.37 16.10
C SER A 484 -24.81 -39.15 17.35
N GLU A 485 -23.97 -40.17 17.18
CA GLU A 485 -23.43 -40.97 18.29
C GLU A 485 -22.59 -40.10 19.24
N ARG A 486 -21.72 -39.23 18.70
CA ARG A 486 -20.84 -38.38 19.50
C ARG A 486 -21.59 -37.36 20.38
N TYR A 487 -22.70 -36.81 19.87
CA TYR A 487 -23.44 -35.75 20.56
C TYR A 487 -24.77 -36.20 21.18
N GLY A 488 -25.18 -37.46 20.98
CA GLY A 488 -26.42 -38.00 21.53
C GLY A 488 -27.69 -37.36 20.95
N VAL A 489 -27.61 -36.76 19.77
CA VAL A 489 -28.73 -36.10 19.08
C VAL A 489 -28.81 -36.57 17.63
N ALA A 490 -30.00 -36.64 17.05
CA ALA A 490 -30.14 -36.93 15.63
C ALA A 490 -29.55 -35.78 14.81
N PHE A 491 -28.56 -36.09 13.97
CA PHE A 491 -27.90 -35.15 13.06
C PHE A 491 -28.13 -35.54 11.60
N GLN A 492 -28.43 -34.56 10.74
CA GLN A 492 -28.65 -34.76 9.31
C GLN A 492 -27.87 -33.75 8.45
N VAL A 493 -27.40 -34.19 7.27
CA VAL A 493 -26.83 -33.31 6.26
C VAL A 493 -27.92 -32.91 5.26
N HIS A 494 -28.19 -31.61 5.15
CA HIS A 494 -29.16 -31.07 4.19
C HIS A 494 -28.48 -30.47 2.97
N THR A 495 -29.04 -30.70 1.78
CA THR A 495 -28.58 -30.09 0.53
C THR A 495 -29.64 -29.16 -0.07
N PRO A 496 -29.25 -28.17 -0.89
CA PRO A 496 -30.20 -27.28 -1.56
C PRO A 496 -31.18 -27.99 -2.50
N ASP A 497 -30.76 -29.09 -3.13
CA ASP A 497 -31.47 -29.74 -4.24
C ASP A 497 -32.30 -30.97 -3.82
N GLY A 498 -32.29 -31.40 -2.55
CA GLY A 498 -32.93 -32.66 -2.16
C GLY A 498 -33.22 -32.86 -0.66
N HIS A 499 -34.52 -32.97 -0.39
CA HIS A 499 -35.26 -33.53 0.76
C HIS A 499 -34.92 -33.10 2.19
N GLY A 500 -35.33 -31.87 2.53
CA GLY A 500 -35.91 -31.58 3.84
C GLY A 500 -37.39 -31.24 3.64
N GLY A 501 -38.29 -32.11 4.12
CA GLY A 501 -39.67 -31.69 4.38
C GLY A 501 -39.69 -30.51 5.35
N PRO A 502 -40.81 -29.76 5.43
CA PRO A 502 -40.90 -28.56 6.26
C PRO A 502 -40.59 -28.93 7.72
N VAL A 503 -39.67 -28.17 8.33
CA VAL A 503 -39.55 -28.07 9.80
C VAL A 503 -40.44 -26.94 10.27
#